data_AF-A0A3A0BRT0-F1
#
_entry.id   AF-A0A3A0BRT0-F1
#
_cell.length_a   1.000
_cell.length_b   1.000
_cell.length_c   1.000
_cell.angle_alpha   90.00
_cell.angle_beta   90.00
_cell.angle_gamma   90.00
#
_symmetry.space_group_name_H-M   'P 1'
#
loop_
_entity.id
_entity.type
_entity.pdbx_description
1 polymer ?
#
loop_
_entity_poly.entity_id
_entity_poly.type
_entity_poly.pdbx_seq_one_letter_code
_entity_poly.pdbx_strand_id
1 'polypeptide(L)'
;MHIREYQAWLEAWDKARTWDRVLPSHTLLHALEELGEVSKLVQIFEGYRDAKDADLDALRSELALELSDLQVMIFKLAYLCGIDMETAMQRGQAKADQRFPDPAAGAADRAAYWRRFRTYIAETKLDE
;
A
#
# COMPACT_ATOMS: atom_id res chain seq x y z
N MET A 1 2.12 -4.22 18.58
CA MET A 1 1.10 -5.23 18.27
C MET A 1 1.62 -6.06 17.11
N HIS A 2 1.59 -7.38 17.24
CA HIS A 2 1.99 -8.31 16.18
C HIS A 2 0.89 -8.41 15.12
N ILE A 3 1.23 -8.82 13.89
CA ILE A 3 0.31 -8.82 12.73
C ILE A 3 -0.93 -9.68 13.03
N ARG A 4 -0.72 -10.87 13.59
CA ARG A 4 -1.81 -11.78 13.97
C ARG A 4 -2.70 -11.19 15.07
N GLU A 5 -2.11 -10.52 16.05
CA GLU A 5 -2.86 -9.89 17.15
C GLU A 5 -3.76 -8.77 16.63
N TYR A 6 -3.26 -7.95 15.72
CA TYR A 6 -4.05 -6.89 15.10
C TYR A 6 -5.20 -7.46 14.27
N GLN A 7 -4.93 -8.49 13.46
CA GLN A 7 -5.95 -9.16 12.67
C GLN A 7 -7.06 -9.72 13.56
N ALA A 8 -6.71 -10.38 14.67
CA ALA A 8 -7.67 -10.93 15.62
C ALA A 8 -8.49 -9.85 16.33
N TRP A 9 -7.85 -8.73 16.71
CA TRP A 9 -8.55 -7.58 17.26
C TRP A 9 -9.56 -6.99 16.27
N LEU A 10 -9.15 -6.81 15.00
CA LEU A 10 -10.03 -6.27 13.96
C LEU A 10 -11.22 -7.19 13.73
N GLU A 11 -11.00 -8.49 13.60
CA GLU A 11 -12.07 -9.47 13.41
C GLU A 11 -13.09 -9.42 14.56
N ALA A 12 -12.63 -9.36 15.81
CA ALA A 12 -13.51 -9.24 16.97
C ALA A 12 -14.30 -7.91 16.96
N TRP A 13 -13.62 -6.81 16.65
CA TRP A 13 -14.23 -5.47 16.57
C TRP A 13 -15.28 -5.37 15.46
N ASP A 14 -15.03 -5.97 14.31
CA ASP A 14 -15.91 -5.98 13.14
C ASP A 14 -17.13 -6.90 13.36
N LYS A 15 -16.92 -8.10 13.91
CA LYS A 15 -18.00 -9.04 14.29
C LYS A 15 -18.94 -8.47 15.34
N ALA A 16 -18.41 -7.73 16.32
CA ALA A 16 -19.24 -7.05 17.33
C ALA A 16 -20.22 -6.04 16.70
N ARG A 17 -19.93 -5.56 15.48
CA ARG A 17 -20.76 -4.63 14.70
C ARG A 17 -21.58 -5.33 13.61
N THR A 18 -21.53 -6.67 13.54
CA THR A 18 -22.16 -7.49 12.49
C THR A 18 -21.67 -7.22 11.07
N TRP A 19 -20.53 -6.54 10.95
CA TRP A 19 -19.96 -6.15 9.66
C TRP A 19 -19.20 -7.29 8.98
N ASP A 20 -19.06 -8.43 9.66
CA ASP A 20 -18.51 -9.68 9.15
C ASP A 20 -19.45 -10.34 8.13
N ARG A 21 -20.69 -9.86 8.06
CA ARG A 21 -21.70 -10.26 7.06
C ARG A 21 -21.56 -9.52 5.73
N VAL A 22 -20.70 -8.50 5.66
CA VAL A 22 -20.38 -7.82 4.40
C VAL A 22 -19.60 -8.78 3.50
N LEU A 23 -19.98 -8.85 2.22
CA LEU A 23 -19.35 -9.75 1.26
C LEU A 23 -17.88 -9.37 1.02
N PRO A 24 -16.98 -10.35 0.81
CA PRO A 24 -15.59 -10.08 0.43
C PRO A 24 -15.45 -9.17 -0.79
N SER A 25 -16.38 -9.27 -1.76
CA SER A 25 -16.41 -8.40 -2.94
C SER A 25 -16.66 -6.92 -2.60
N HIS A 26 -17.48 -6.62 -1.59
CA HIS A 26 -17.72 -5.25 -1.14
C HIS A 26 -16.55 -4.74 -0.30
N THR A 27 -15.94 -5.59 0.54
CA THR A 27 -14.70 -5.23 1.25
C THR A 27 -13.57 -4.94 0.26
N LEU A 28 -13.46 -5.72 -0.83
CA LEU A 28 -12.50 -5.44 -1.90
C LEU A 28 -12.79 -4.10 -2.59
N LEU A 29 -14.06 -3.78 -2.85
CA LEU A 29 -14.44 -2.49 -3.40
C LEU A 29 -14.01 -1.34 -2.49
N HIS A 30 -14.26 -1.44 -1.18
CA HIS A 30 -13.81 -0.43 -0.22
C HIS A 30 -12.28 -0.31 -0.19
N ALA A 31 -11.54 -1.42 -0.25
CA ALA A 31 -10.08 -1.37 -0.36
C ALA A 31 -9.60 -0.61 -1.60
N LEU A 32 -10.35 -0.65 -2.71
CA LEU A 32 -10.03 0.13 -3.90
C LEU A 32 -10.32 1.62 -3.71
N GLU A 33 -11.35 1.97 -2.93
CA GLU A 33 -11.65 3.35 -2.56
C GLU A 33 -10.54 3.93 -1.68
N GLU A 34 -10.11 3.21 -0.63
CA GLU A 34 -8.99 3.64 0.23
C GLU A 34 -7.67 3.74 -0.55
N LEU A 35 -7.42 2.82 -1.48
CA LEU A 35 -6.26 2.92 -2.38
C LEU A 35 -6.35 4.17 -3.28
N GLY A 36 -7.55 4.62 -3.62
CA GLY A 36 -7.81 5.86 -4.34
C GLY A 36 -7.39 7.10 -3.54
N GLU A 37 -7.70 7.14 -2.25
CA GLU A 37 -7.28 8.22 -1.35
C GLU A 37 -5.75 8.22 -1.14
N VAL A 38 -5.15 7.05 -0.91
CA VAL A 38 -3.68 6.89 -0.90
C VAL A 38 -3.06 7.44 -2.19
N SER A 39 -3.61 7.06 -3.34
CA SER A 39 -3.13 7.50 -4.65
C SER A 39 -3.22 9.01 -4.83
N LYS A 40 -4.30 9.65 -4.34
CA LYS A 40 -4.47 11.10 -4.37
C LYS A 40 -3.38 11.81 -3.57
N LEU A 41 -3.03 11.31 -2.39
CA LEU A 41 -1.99 11.91 -1.55
C LEU A 41 -0.58 11.71 -2.13
N VAL A 42 -0.28 10.53 -2.68
CA VAL A 42 0.98 10.26 -3.40
C VAL A 42 1.13 11.21 -4.59
N GLN A 43 0.06 11.43 -5.36
CA GLN A 43 0.06 12.38 -6.47
C GLN A 43 0.34 13.82 -6.03
N ILE A 44 -0.03 14.21 -4.80
CA ILE A 44 0.34 15.52 -4.24
C ILE A 44 1.84 15.54 -3.90
N PHE A 45 2.38 14.49 -3.27
CA PHE A 45 3.82 14.39 -2.98
C PHE A 45 4.70 14.50 -4.24
N GLU A 46 4.23 13.94 -5.35
CA GLU A 46 4.95 13.92 -6.62
C GLU A 46 4.70 15.19 -7.46
N GLY A 47 3.88 16.13 -6.98
CA GLY A 47 3.57 17.38 -7.68
C GLY A 47 2.64 17.22 -8.88
N TYR A 48 2.04 16.03 -9.08
CA TYR A 48 1.02 15.81 -10.10
C TYR A 48 -0.30 16.51 -9.74
N ARG A 49 -0.64 16.56 -8.44
CA ARG A 49 -1.75 17.35 -7.91
C ARG A 49 -1.23 18.53 -7.12
N ASP A 50 -1.91 19.66 -7.26
CA ASP A 50 -1.63 20.85 -6.47
C ASP A 50 -1.87 20.57 -4.98
N ALA A 51 -0.88 20.92 -4.17
CA ALA A 51 -0.89 20.77 -2.73
C ALA A 51 -1.83 21.78 -2.04
N LYS A 52 -2.27 22.86 -2.72
CA LYS A 52 -3.12 23.93 -2.16
C LYS A 52 -2.75 24.27 -0.71
N ASP A 53 -1.50 24.70 -0.53
CA ASP A 53 -0.90 25.06 0.76
C ASP A 53 -0.71 23.91 1.77
N ALA A 54 -0.74 22.65 1.33
CA ALA A 54 -0.52 21.52 2.23
C ALA A 54 0.87 21.58 2.88
N ASP A 55 0.86 21.66 4.20
CA ASP A 55 2.01 21.32 5.03
C ASP A 55 2.39 19.85 4.77
N LEU A 56 3.65 19.60 4.40
CA LEU A 56 4.13 18.26 4.09
C LEU A 56 4.03 17.30 5.29
N ASP A 57 4.08 17.82 6.53
CA ASP A 57 3.90 16.99 7.72
C ASP A 57 2.43 16.63 7.95
N ALA A 58 1.51 17.55 7.65
CA ALA A 58 0.09 17.26 7.62
C ALA A 58 -0.24 16.21 6.54
N LEU A 59 0.33 16.36 5.34
CA LEU A 59 0.14 15.43 4.23
C LEU A 59 0.69 14.03 4.56
N ARG A 60 1.85 13.94 5.21
CA ARG A 60 2.40 12.67 5.71
C ARG A 60 1.50 12.01 6.74
N SER A 61 0.92 12.82 7.64
CA SER A 61 0.03 12.33 8.68
C SER A 61 -1.27 11.79 8.08
N GLU A 62 -1.85 12.49 7.10
CA GLU A 62 -3.03 12.02 6.36
C GLU A 62 -2.73 10.72 5.60
N LEU A 63 -1.59 10.66 4.89
CA LEU A 63 -1.18 9.44 4.18
C LEU A 63 -1.01 8.25 5.13
N ALA A 64 -0.53 8.46 6.35
CA ALA A 64 -0.41 7.40 7.34
C ALA A 64 -1.79 6.83 7.76
N LEU A 65 -2.82 7.68 7.83
CA LEU A 65 -4.19 7.26 8.12
C LEU A 65 -4.80 6.51 6.95
N GLU A 66 -4.69 7.03 5.72
CA GLU A 66 -5.23 6.36 4.52
C GLU A 66 -4.56 4.99 4.27
N LEU A 67 -3.24 4.88 4.53
CA LEU A 67 -2.54 3.59 4.50
C LEU A 67 -3.08 2.63 5.57
N SER A 68 -3.45 3.14 6.75
CA SER A 68 -4.08 2.35 7.80
C SER A 68 -5.46 1.88 7.38
N ASP A 69 -6.29 2.74 6.79
CA ASP A 69 -7.65 2.40 6.36
C ASP A 69 -7.64 1.34 5.25
N LEU A 70 -6.75 1.49 4.26
CA LEU A 70 -6.47 0.44 3.29
C LEU A 70 -6.06 -0.87 3.97
N GLN A 71 -5.15 -0.80 4.94
CA GLN A 71 -4.65 -1.98 5.63
C GLN A 71 -5.74 -2.68 6.45
N VAL A 72 -6.68 -1.94 7.06
CA VAL A 72 -7.89 -2.49 7.72
C VAL A 72 -8.71 -3.29 6.71
N MET A 73 -8.96 -2.77 5.51
CA MET A 73 -9.72 -3.50 4.50
C MET A 73 -9.00 -4.78 4.03
N ILE A 74 -7.67 -4.75 3.90
CA ILE A 74 -6.88 -5.95 3.56
C ILE A 74 -6.96 -7.00 4.67
N PHE A 75 -6.82 -6.63 5.94
CA PHE A 75 -6.99 -7.58 7.06
C PHE A 75 -8.41 -8.12 7.15
N LYS A 76 -9.41 -7.27 6.87
CA LYS A 76 -10.81 -7.68 6.81
C LYS A 76 -11.02 -8.75 5.75
N LEU A 77 -10.55 -8.50 4.53
CA LEU A 77 -10.60 -9.47 3.44
C LEU A 77 -9.91 -10.77 3.83
N ALA A 78 -8.74 -10.69 4.48
CA ALA A 78 -7.99 -11.85 4.91
C ALA A 78 -8.78 -12.72 5.90
N TYR A 79 -9.36 -12.16 6.96
CA TYR A 79 -10.12 -12.99 7.91
C TYR A 79 -11.43 -13.52 7.31
N LEU A 80 -12.12 -12.74 6.45
CA LEU A 80 -13.31 -13.22 5.74
C LEU A 80 -13.01 -14.41 4.83
N CYS A 81 -11.77 -14.51 4.34
CA CYS A 81 -11.27 -15.64 3.54
C CYS A 81 -10.51 -16.70 4.35
N GLY A 82 -10.45 -16.60 5.67
CA GLY A 82 -9.74 -17.56 6.53
C GLY A 82 -8.21 -17.57 6.37
N ILE A 83 -7.62 -16.41 6.04
CA ILE A 83 -6.18 -16.25 5.79
C ILE A 83 -5.51 -15.67 7.04
N ASP A 84 -4.50 -16.35 7.59
CA ASP A 84 -3.59 -15.79 8.61
C ASP A 84 -2.53 -14.92 7.93
N MET A 85 -2.62 -13.60 8.11
CA MET A 85 -1.75 -12.65 7.39
C MET A 85 -0.29 -12.74 7.82
N GLU A 86 -0.01 -13.05 9.09
CA GLU A 86 1.37 -13.17 9.56
C GLU A 86 2.09 -14.35 8.89
N THR A 87 1.43 -15.51 8.81
CA THR A 87 1.94 -16.67 8.06
C THR A 87 2.07 -16.35 6.57
N ALA A 88 1.10 -15.66 5.98
CA ALA A 88 1.16 -15.26 4.57
C ALA A 88 2.35 -14.34 4.29
N MET A 89 2.62 -13.37 5.17
CA MET A 89 3.74 -12.44 5.05
C MET A 89 5.09 -13.12 5.27
N GLN A 90 5.21 -14.05 6.23
CA GLN A 90 6.44 -14.84 6.41
C GLN A 90 6.77 -15.67 5.15
N ARG A 91 5.76 -16.30 4.54
CA ARG A 91 5.92 -17.01 3.26
C ARG A 91 6.29 -16.05 2.12
N GLY A 92 5.69 -14.87 2.10
CA GLY A 92 6.00 -13.80 1.14
C GLY A 92 7.44 -13.33 1.26
N GLN A 93 7.94 -13.14 2.48
CA GLN A 93 9.32 -12.77 2.77
C GLN A 93 10.30 -13.82 2.25
N ALA A 94 10.11 -15.10 2.63
CA ALA A 94 10.97 -16.18 2.15
C ALA A 94 10.97 -16.29 0.61
N LYS A 95 9.81 -16.08 -0.03
CA LYS A 95 9.69 -16.04 -1.49
C LYS A 95 10.44 -14.85 -2.09
N ALA A 96 10.42 -13.68 -1.46
CA ALA A 96 11.14 -12.50 -1.91
C ALA A 96 12.66 -12.69 -1.81
N ASP A 97 13.15 -13.22 -0.69
CA ASP A 97 14.58 -13.52 -0.46
C ASP A 97 15.10 -14.53 -1.49
N GLN A 98 14.32 -15.56 -1.82
CA GLN A 98 14.68 -16.52 -2.87
C GLN A 98 14.70 -15.91 -4.27
N ARG A 99 13.76 -14.98 -4.56
CA ARG A 99 13.64 -14.35 -5.87
C ARG A 99 14.70 -13.28 -6.11
N PHE A 100 15.14 -12.59 -5.05
CA PHE A 100 16.08 -11.48 -5.10
C PHE A 100 17.20 -11.67 -4.06
N PRO A 101 18.07 -12.68 -4.24
CA PRO A 101 19.05 -13.08 -3.23
C PRO A 101 20.24 -12.13 -3.08
N ASP A 102 20.49 -11.25 -4.06
CA ASP A 102 21.62 -10.31 -4.05
C ASP A 102 21.12 -8.87 -3.80
N PRO A 103 21.33 -8.31 -2.59
CA PRO A 103 20.99 -6.92 -2.30
C PRO A 103 21.72 -5.89 -3.19
N ALA A 104 22.90 -6.23 -3.72
CA ALA A 104 23.67 -5.31 -4.56
C ALA A 104 23.03 -5.08 -5.94
N ALA A 105 22.25 -6.03 -6.43
CA ALA A 105 21.52 -5.92 -7.71
C ALA A 105 20.55 -4.73 -7.71
N GLY A 106 19.93 -4.42 -6.57
CA GLY A 106 18.93 -3.34 -6.47
C GLY A 106 19.48 -1.95 -6.80
N ALA A 107 20.74 -1.66 -6.45
CA ALA A 107 21.36 -0.37 -6.79
C ALA A 107 21.60 -0.23 -8.30
N ALA A 108 22.06 -1.32 -8.94
CA ALA A 108 22.29 -1.36 -10.38
C ALA A 108 20.96 -1.26 -11.15
N ASP A 109 19.92 -1.98 -10.74
CA ASP A 109 18.59 -1.94 -11.35
C ASP A 109 17.97 -0.54 -11.29
N ARG A 110 18.06 0.11 -10.12
CA ARG A 110 17.58 1.48 -9.94
C ARG A 110 18.35 2.47 -10.83
N ALA A 111 19.67 2.35 -10.92
CA ALA A 111 20.49 3.19 -11.80
C ALA A 111 20.14 2.98 -13.28
N ALA A 112 19.89 1.73 -13.68
CA ALA A 112 19.45 1.40 -15.03
C ALA A 112 18.06 1.97 -15.34
N TYR A 113 17.11 1.87 -14.40
CA TYR A 113 15.78 2.49 -14.50
C TYR A 113 15.89 4.00 -14.72
N TRP A 114 16.62 4.73 -13.86
CA TRP A 114 16.74 6.18 -13.97
C TRP A 114 17.43 6.62 -15.25
N ARG A 115 18.41 5.85 -15.74
CA ARG A 115 19.05 6.12 -17.04
C ARG A 115 18.01 6.06 -18.16
N ARG A 116 17.22 4.99 -18.23
CA ARG A 116 16.15 4.84 -19.24
C ARG A 116 15.10 5.95 -19.13
N PHE A 117 14.67 6.29 -17.91
CA PHE A 117 13.66 7.31 -17.70
C PHE A 117 14.15 8.71 -18.11
N ARG A 118 15.38 9.09 -17.75
CA ARG A 118 15.97 10.38 -18.18
C ARG A 118 16.14 10.46 -19.70
N THR A 119 16.57 9.36 -20.34
CA THR A 119 16.62 9.29 -21.81
C THR A 119 15.23 9.53 -22.40
N TYR A 120 14.20 8.86 -21.88
CA TYR A 120 12.82 9.06 -22.34
C TYR A 120 12.36 10.52 -22.20
N ILE A 121 12.58 11.17 -21.05
CA ILE A 121 12.21 12.58 -20.84
C ILE A 121 12.92 13.49 -21.85
N ALA A 122 14.25 13.32 -22.02
CA ALA A 122 15.03 14.13 -22.96
C ALA A 122 14.61 13.93 -24.43
N GLU A 123 14.27 12.70 -24.83
CA GLU A 123 13.82 12.40 -26.19
C GLU A 123 12.41 12.92 -26.47
N THR A 124 11.55 12.96 -25.44
CA THR A 124 10.16 13.42 -25.56
C THR A 124 9.96 14.90 -25.28
N LYS A 125 11.00 15.60 -24.80
CA LYS A 125 10.97 17.05 -24.46
C LYS A 125 9.86 17.40 -23.47
N LEU A 126 9.58 16.50 -22.53
CA LEU A 126 8.55 16.71 -21.49
C LEU A 126 8.99 17.71 -20.40
N ASP A 127 10.24 18.15 -20.43
CA ASP A 127 10.88 19.09 -19.52
C ASP A 127 11.23 20.46 -20.16
N GLU A 128 10.82 20.70 -21.42
CA GLU A 128 10.89 22.00 -22.12
C GLU A 128 9.58 22.78 -22.03
#